data_AF-A0A838SF73-F1
#
_entry.id   AF-A0A838SF73-F1
#
_cell.length_a   1.000
_cell.length_b   1.000
_cell.length_c   1.000
_cell.angle_alpha   90.00
_cell.angle_beta   90.00
_cell.angle_gamma   90.00
#
_symmetry.space_group_name_H-M   'P 1'
#
loop_
_entity.id
_entity.type
_entity.pdbx_description
1 polymer ?
#
loop_
_entity_poly.entity_id
_entity_poly.type
_entity_poly.pdbx_seq_one_letter_code
_entity_poly.pdbx_strand_id
1 'polypeptide(L)'
;MNVIINLRARPPFEETVTKWRKTEACPSASQPGSCWCEFPDKCWERSTQTELVPHILKGGEDSIGLQEAIQRVYINIGSCGEEAWVNHLTDPFQLDPRQRNFGQSPFRIGQARRDCPYFRAIEDRLPDLENFLYTARPTDLYLARGLQDQEALEKELNDVFGTDAVKKGEMLFRQLCARCHSYPKFPSELNQDFRKISPSPALKDIRENWLGNDELIPASQVGTHWSRALHTNHMTGHVWEEFSADSVRQQSPPLDFPDPVDGGRGYYRNISLLSVWAHAPFMHNNAIGPELCGRNGKTPGKTANGTLKDPLYRSPYVTLPSQPDQDPLPMPDPPDCWAFDPTVEGRFKLFKASMEALLSPDQRIPKVIPLDQDIPLPILPKVDIKLALNQSSPLPESLTRSFPKGFPTAKLGNFNYKHFVQDLLITLKDPASPIIHDRISEFRDLVKILQEDSGPITIQRIRKIFKGKLRRYLTSSALVENEGHRFGETLSLAEKGYLTAFLATL
;
A
#
# COMPACT_ATOMS: atom_id res chain seq x y z
N MET A 1 3.71 0.08 7.62
CA MET A 1 3.64 -1.37 7.36
C MET A 1 3.09 -2.01 8.64
N ASN A 2 2.28 -3.08 8.58
CA ASN A 2 1.86 -3.77 9.82
C ASN A 2 3.06 -4.51 10.41
N VAL A 3 3.41 -4.17 11.64
CA VAL A 3 4.56 -4.76 12.33
C VAL A 3 4.18 -6.17 12.78
N ILE A 4 4.97 -7.18 12.37
CA ILE A 4 4.77 -8.59 12.76
C ILE A 4 5.38 -8.78 14.16
N ILE A 5 4.69 -8.26 15.18
CA ILE A 5 5.00 -8.42 16.60
C ILE A 5 3.77 -9.00 17.29
N ASN A 6 3.99 -9.86 18.29
CA ASN A 6 2.94 -10.49 19.10
C ASN A 6 1.88 -11.18 18.24
N LEU A 7 2.30 -11.81 17.14
CA LEU A 7 1.41 -12.42 16.15
C LEU A 7 0.44 -13.44 16.77
N ARG A 8 0.86 -14.18 17.80
CA ARG A 8 0.00 -15.14 18.54
C ARG A 8 -1.14 -14.48 19.33
N ALA A 9 -1.04 -13.19 19.64
CA ALA A 9 -2.05 -12.45 20.41
C ALA A 9 -3.13 -11.81 19.52
N ARG A 10 -2.90 -11.79 18.19
CA ARG A 10 -3.79 -11.13 17.25
C ARG A 10 -5.09 -11.92 17.11
N PRO A 11 -6.25 -11.25 17.08
CA PRO A 11 -7.51 -11.95 16.92
C PRO A 11 -7.61 -12.58 15.52
N PRO A 12 -8.13 -13.81 15.41
CA PRO A 12 -8.57 -14.33 14.14
C PRO A 12 -9.95 -13.80 13.76
N PHE A 13 -10.27 -13.87 12.47
CA PHE A 13 -11.54 -13.46 11.90
C PHE A 13 -12.13 -14.62 11.11
N GLU A 14 -13.44 -14.81 11.19
CA GLU A 14 -14.12 -15.85 10.45
C GLU A 14 -14.32 -15.44 8.99
N GLU A 15 -13.78 -16.23 8.06
CA GLU A 15 -13.88 -15.98 6.62
C GLU A 15 -14.23 -17.26 5.86
N THR A 16 -14.89 -17.11 4.72
CA THR A 16 -15.12 -18.19 3.74
C THR A 16 -13.93 -18.28 2.79
N VAL A 17 -13.22 -19.40 2.84
CA VAL A 17 -11.92 -19.56 2.19
C VAL A 17 -11.90 -20.76 1.25
N THR A 18 -11.71 -20.47 -0.03
CA THR A 18 -11.35 -21.47 -1.04
C THR A 18 -9.83 -21.60 -1.17
N LYS A 19 -9.25 -22.71 -0.69
CA LYS A 19 -7.79 -22.97 -0.75
C LYS A 19 -7.46 -24.44 -0.91
N TRP A 20 -6.18 -24.72 -1.16
CA TRP A 20 -5.61 -26.07 -1.23
C TRP A 20 -5.22 -26.57 0.17
N ARG A 21 -5.81 -27.66 0.63
CA ARG A 21 -5.55 -28.27 1.94
C ARG A 21 -4.90 -29.63 1.74
N LYS A 22 -3.96 -29.99 2.63
CA LYS A 22 -3.36 -31.34 2.63
C LYS A 22 -4.46 -32.40 2.80
N THR A 23 -4.37 -33.48 2.03
CA THR A 23 -5.25 -34.64 2.10
C THR A 23 -4.41 -35.92 1.92
N GLU A 24 -4.91 -37.05 2.41
CA GLU A 24 -4.20 -38.34 2.32
C GLU A 24 -4.09 -38.83 0.87
N ALA A 25 -5.12 -38.61 0.07
CA ALA A 25 -5.18 -39.00 -1.34
C ALA A 25 -6.18 -38.13 -2.10
N CYS A 26 -6.02 -38.04 -3.43
CA CYS A 26 -7.04 -37.42 -4.26
C CYS A 26 -8.26 -38.34 -4.45
N PRO A 27 -9.49 -37.84 -4.24
CA PRO A 27 -10.70 -38.61 -4.50
C PRO A 27 -10.79 -39.07 -5.96
N SER A 28 -11.24 -40.30 -6.19
CA SER A 28 -11.39 -40.86 -7.55
C SER A 28 -12.34 -40.07 -8.45
N ALA A 29 -13.25 -39.29 -7.86
CA ALA A 29 -14.21 -38.41 -8.56
C ALA A 29 -13.82 -36.93 -8.56
N SER A 30 -12.58 -36.56 -8.16
CA SER A 30 -12.16 -35.16 -8.13
C SER A 30 -12.16 -34.55 -9.54
N GLN A 31 -12.64 -33.31 -9.68
CA GLN A 31 -12.59 -32.61 -10.95
C GLN A 31 -11.14 -32.30 -11.35
N PRO A 32 -10.81 -32.28 -12.65
CA PRO A 32 -9.48 -31.87 -13.10
C PRO A 32 -9.08 -30.51 -12.51
N GLY A 33 -7.97 -30.49 -11.75
CA GLY A 33 -7.48 -29.28 -11.09
C GLY A 33 -8.11 -28.93 -9.75
N SER A 34 -8.98 -29.79 -9.18
CA SER A 34 -9.47 -29.66 -7.79
C SER A 34 -8.66 -30.48 -6.79
N CYS A 35 -7.81 -31.40 -7.25
CA CYS A 35 -6.88 -32.14 -6.40
C CYS A 35 -5.57 -32.42 -7.13
N TRP A 36 -4.46 -32.52 -6.39
CA TRP A 36 -3.15 -32.87 -6.93
C TRP A 36 -2.27 -33.58 -5.89
N CYS A 37 -1.47 -34.54 -6.34
CA CYS A 37 -0.51 -35.27 -5.51
C CYS A 37 0.91 -35.13 -6.07
N GLU A 38 1.89 -34.84 -5.20
CA GLU A 38 3.31 -34.96 -5.55
C GLU A 38 3.73 -36.44 -5.53
N PHE A 39 3.29 -37.14 -4.48
CA PHE A 39 3.42 -38.58 -4.28
C PHE A 39 2.07 -39.13 -3.80
N PRO A 40 1.81 -40.46 -3.87
CA PRO A 40 0.52 -41.04 -3.48
C PRO A 40 0.05 -40.69 -2.07
N ASP A 41 0.97 -40.38 -1.15
CA ASP A 41 0.73 -40.02 0.26
C ASP A 41 0.93 -38.53 0.56
N LYS A 42 1.22 -37.71 -0.46
CA LYS A 42 1.44 -36.26 -0.34
C LYS A 42 0.55 -35.53 -1.34
N CYS A 43 -0.69 -35.28 -0.93
CA CYS A 43 -1.73 -34.72 -1.76
C CYS A 43 -2.35 -33.44 -1.18
N TRP A 44 -2.98 -32.65 -2.06
CA TRP A 44 -3.73 -31.47 -1.71
C TRP A 44 -5.03 -31.42 -2.47
N GLU A 45 -6.12 -31.08 -1.78
CA GLU A 45 -7.44 -30.87 -2.35
C GLU A 45 -7.88 -29.42 -2.15
N ARG A 46 -8.39 -28.83 -3.23
CA ARG A 46 -8.97 -27.49 -3.22
C ARG A 46 -10.42 -27.58 -2.78
N SER A 47 -10.74 -26.93 -1.68
CA SER A 47 -12.09 -26.90 -1.12
C SER A 47 -12.44 -25.54 -0.54
N THR A 48 -13.73 -25.28 -0.33
CA THR A 48 -14.23 -24.07 0.32
C THR A 48 -14.69 -24.42 1.73
N GLN A 49 -14.19 -23.71 2.73
CA GLN A 49 -14.56 -23.91 4.13
C GLN A 49 -14.60 -22.56 4.85
N THR A 50 -15.36 -22.48 5.94
CA THR A 50 -15.32 -21.35 6.86
C THR A 50 -14.20 -21.59 7.88
N GLU A 51 -13.28 -20.64 8.00
CA GLU A 51 -12.10 -20.76 8.86
C GLU A 51 -11.79 -19.46 9.60
N LEU A 52 -11.12 -19.60 10.74
CA LEU A 52 -10.53 -18.50 11.48
C LEU A 52 -9.17 -18.13 10.88
N VAL A 53 -9.05 -16.93 10.32
CA VAL A 53 -7.88 -16.45 9.57
C VAL A 53 -7.38 -15.09 10.07
N PRO A 54 -6.10 -14.76 9.86
CA PRO A 54 -5.55 -13.46 10.26
C PRO A 54 -5.98 -12.32 9.33
N HIS A 55 -6.17 -11.13 9.91
CA HIS A 55 -6.47 -9.88 9.20
C HIS A 55 -5.34 -8.83 9.34
N ILE A 56 -4.13 -9.20 8.96
CA ILE A 56 -2.91 -8.42 9.17
C ILE A 56 -2.45 -7.74 7.89
N LEU A 57 -2.50 -8.45 6.76
CA LEU A 57 -2.01 -7.89 5.50
C LEU A 57 -3.03 -6.90 4.94
N LYS A 58 -2.52 -5.84 4.33
CA LYS A 58 -3.28 -4.65 3.93
C LYS A 58 -4.52 -4.97 3.08
N GLY A 59 -4.47 -6.00 2.24
CA GLY A 59 -5.49 -6.32 1.26
C GLY A 59 -6.21 -7.64 1.46
N GLY A 60 -6.16 -8.22 2.65
CA GLY A 60 -6.72 -9.55 2.84
C GLY A 60 -5.85 -10.67 2.31
N GLU A 61 -4.56 -10.44 2.00
CA GLU A 61 -3.73 -11.48 1.38
C GLU A 61 -3.38 -12.66 2.32
N ASP A 62 -3.68 -12.49 3.60
CA ASP A 62 -3.58 -13.47 4.67
C ASP A 62 -4.93 -14.02 5.13
N SER A 63 -6.03 -13.53 4.55
CA SER A 63 -7.37 -14.06 4.80
C SER A 63 -7.58 -15.48 4.25
N ILE A 64 -6.61 -16.04 3.52
CA ILE A 64 -6.64 -17.45 3.14
C ILE A 64 -5.88 -18.36 4.12
N GLY A 65 -5.18 -17.78 5.09
CA GLY A 65 -4.32 -18.48 6.03
C GLY A 65 -2.93 -17.89 6.11
N LEU A 66 -2.29 -18.06 7.28
CA LEU A 66 -0.98 -17.51 7.57
C LEU A 66 0.12 -18.16 6.71
N GLN A 67 0.06 -19.48 6.50
CA GLN A 67 1.04 -20.20 5.70
C GLN A 67 1.01 -19.77 4.24
N GLU A 68 -0.16 -19.57 3.67
CA GLU A 68 -0.30 -19.12 2.30
C GLU A 68 0.13 -17.65 2.14
N ALA A 69 -0.12 -16.80 3.13
CA ALA A 69 0.46 -15.46 3.18
C ALA A 69 1.99 -15.48 3.19
N ILE A 70 2.61 -16.38 3.96
CA ILE A 70 4.07 -16.56 3.99
C ILE A 70 4.57 -17.04 2.62
N GLN A 71 3.94 -18.07 2.05
CA GLN A 71 4.28 -18.62 0.73
C GLN A 71 4.26 -17.52 -0.35
N ARG A 72 3.24 -16.64 -0.32
CA ARG A 72 3.10 -15.54 -1.27
C ARG A 72 4.30 -14.60 -1.26
N VAL A 73 4.95 -14.36 -0.11
CA VAL A 73 6.13 -13.49 -0.02
C VAL A 73 7.21 -13.94 -0.98
N TYR A 74 7.48 -15.25 -1.05
CA TYR A 74 8.51 -15.80 -1.93
C TYR A 74 8.16 -15.67 -3.41
N ILE A 75 6.87 -15.78 -3.75
CA ILE A 75 6.40 -15.57 -5.11
C ILE A 75 6.54 -14.09 -5.49
N ASN A 76 6.14 -13.17 -4.61
CA ASN A 76 6.26 -11.73 -4.82
C ASN A 76 7.72 -11.25 -5.02
N ILE A 77 8.70 -11.96 -4.46
CA ILE A 77 10.13 -11.64 -4.63
C ILE A 77 10.80 -12.41 -5.78
N GLY A 78 10.03 -13.15 -6.60
CA GLY A 78 10.52 -13.68 -7.88
C GLY A 78 10.42 -15.19 -8.07
N SER A 79 10.03 -15.96 -7.04
CA SER A 79 9.99 -17.43 -7.17
C SER A 79 8.92 -17.88 -8.17
N CYS A 80 9.22 -18.95 -8.92
CA CYS A 80 8.29 -19.57 -9.88
C CYS A 80 7.74 -18.60 -10.95
N GLY A 81 8.54 -17.63 -11.38
CA GLY A 81 8.09 -16.59 -12.31
C GLY A 81 7.50 -17.14 -13.60
N GLU A 82 8.30 -17.88 -14.37
CA GLU A 82 7.91 -18.37 -15.69
C GLU A 82 6.82 -19.45 -15.60
N GLU A 83 6.89 -20.29 -14.56
CA GLU A 83 6.00 -21.42 -14.36
C GLU A 83 4.62 -21.00 -13.80
N ALA A 84 4.57 -19.94 -12.99
CA ALA A 84 3.37 -19.57 -12.26
C ALA A 84 2.75 -18.23 -12.70
N TRP A 85 3.44 -17.08 -12.64
CA TRP A 85 2.74 -15.78 -12.59
C TRP A 85 3.16 -14.71 -13.61
N VAL A 86 4.32 -14.81 -14.27
CA VAL A 86 4.79 -13.73 -15.16
C VAL A 86 3.90 -13.57 -16.39
N ASN A 87 3.31 -14.67 -16.88
CA ASN A 87 2.36 -14.69 -18.00
C ASN A 87 0.95 -14.17 -17.65
N HIS A 88 0.75 -13.74 -16.39
CA HIS A 88 -0.52 -13.29 -15.85
C HIS A 88 -0.55 -11.79 -15.56
N LEU A 89 0.54 -11.08 -15.86
CA LEU A 89 0.65 -9.64 -15.67
C LEU A 89 0.16 -8.86 -16.89
N THR A 90 -0.35 -7.65 -16.65
CA THR A 90 -0.69 -6.73 -17.74
C THR A 90 0.58 -6.13 -18.35
N ASP A 91 0.77 -6.33 -19.65
CA ASP A 91 1.67 -5.53 -20.49
C ASP A 91 0.90 -4.31 -21.00
N PRO A 92 1.27 -3.07 -20.62
CA PRO A 92 0.57 -1.88 -21.07
C PRO A 92 0.55 -1.70 -22.59
N PHE A 93 1.51 -2.28 -23.32
CA PHE A 93 1.63 -2.13 -24.78
C PHE A 93 0.88 -3.21 -25.57
N GLN A 94 0.38 -4.26 -24.91
CA GLN A 94 -0.51 -5.23 -25.54
C GLN A 94 -1.95 -4.67 -25.61
N LEU A 95 -2.46 -4.48 -26.82
CA LEU A 95 -3.81 -3.93 -27.06
C LEU A 95 -4.80 -4.93 -27.68
N ASP A 96 -4.37 -6.12 -28.13
CA ASP A 96 -5.29 -7.17 -28.56
C ASP A 96 -5.78 -7.96 -27.33
N PRO A 97 -7.09 -7.94 -27.00
CA PRO A 97 -7.64 -8.65 -25.85
C PRO A 97 -7.49 -10.16 -25.89
N ARG A 98 -7.15 -10.73 -27.05
CA ARG A 98 -6.93 -12.17 -27.23
C ARG A 98 -5.49 -12.60 -26.96
N GLN A 99 -4.57 -11.65 -26.85
CA GLN A 99 -3.16 -11.94 -26.62
C GLN A 99 -2.85 -12.05 -25.12
N ARG A 100 -1.81 -12.83 -24.80
CA ARG A 100 -1.27 -12.88 -23.43
C ARG A 100 -0.86 -11.49 -22.96
N ASN A 101 -0.96 -11.27 -21.66
CA ASN A 101 -0.63 -10.00 -21.00
C ASN A 101 -1.51 -8.79 -21.41
N PHE A 102 -2.64 -9.00 -22.12
CA PHE A 102 -3.60 -7.89 -22.33
C PHE A 102 -4.27 -7.45 -21.02
N GLY A 103 -4.60 -8.36 -20.14
CA GLY A 103 -5.11 -8.05 -18.81
C GLY A 103 -4.32 -8.81 -17.77
N GLN A 104 -4.58 -8.50 -16.51
CA GLN A 104 -4.26 -9.47 -15.48
C GLN A 104 -5.13 -10.70 -15.71
N SER A 105 -4.61 -11.86 -15.35
CA SER A 105 -5.40 -13.08 -15.19
C SER A 105 -4.95 -13.80 -13.93
N PRO A 106 -5.74 -14.67 -13.31
CA PRO A 106 -5.30 -15.42 -12.14
C PRO A 106 -4.24 -16.44 -12.52
N PHE A 107 -3.11 -16.49 -11.80
CA PHE A 107 -2.37 -17.74 -11.78
C PHE A 107 -2.98 -18.69 -10.75
N ARG A 108 -2.73 -19.99 -10.94
CA ARG A 108 -3.32 -21.05 -10.13
C ARG A 108 -2.27 -21.61 -9.19
N ILE A 109 -2.52 -21.60 -7.88
CA ILE A 109 -1.67 -22.25 -6.87
C ILE A 109 -1.51 -23.73 -7.21
N GLY A 110 -2.58 -24.38 -7.69
CA GLY A 110 -2.52 -25.74 -8.19
C GLY A 110 -1.46 -25.92 -9.27
N GLN A 111 -1.44 -25.06 -10.30
CA GLN A 111 -0.41 -25.10 -11.35
C GLN A 111 0.99 -24.86 -10.80
N ALA A 112 1.17 -23.81 -10.00
CA ALA A 112 2.46 -23.50 -9.39
C ALA A 112 3.00 -24.68 -8.57
N ARG A 113 2.13 -25.35 -7.80
CA ARG A 113 2.50 -26.52 -7.02
C ARG A 113 2.91 -27.70 -7.89
N ARG A 114 2.27 -27.94 -9.04
CA ARG A 114 2.66 -29.00 -9.98
C ARG A 114 3.99 -28.70 -10.65
N ASP A 115 4.09 -27.50 -11.22
CA ASP A 115 5.08 -27.21 -12.25
C ASP A 115 6.36 -26.58 -11.66
N CYS A 116 6.28 -25.97 -10.48
CA CYS A 116 7.43 -25.34 -9.81
C CYS A 116 7.90 -26.14 -8.58
N PRO A 117 9.06 -26.82 -8.62
CA PRO A 117 9.61 -27.53 -7.45
C PRO A 117 9.96 -26.58 -6.29
N TYR A 118 10.36 -25.33 -6.57
CA TYR A 118 10.64 -24.34 -5.54
C TYR A 118 9.41 -23.95 -4.73
N PHE A 119 8.22 -23.96 -5.35
CA PHE A 119 6.96 -23.74 -4.63
C PHE A 119 6.79 -24.78 -3.52
N ARG A 120 6.96 -26.06 -3.86
CA ARG A 120 6.83 -27.19 -2.92
C ARG A 120 7.92 -27.18 -1.85
N ALA A 121 9.15 -26.83 -2.22
CA ALA A 121 10.25 -26.71 -1.26
C ALA A 121 9.96 -25.65 -0.18
N ILE A 122 9.33 -24.54 -0.53
CA ILE A 122 8.90 -23.53 0.44
C ILE A 122 7.68 -24.05 1.23
N GLU A 123 6.71 -24.67 0.55
CA GLU A 123 5.49 -25.20 1.16
C GLU A 123 5.79 -26.19 2.31
N ASP A 124 6.80 -27.04 2.12
CA ASP A 124 7.25 -27.99 3.15
C ASP A 124 7.85 -27.33 4.41
N ARG A 125 8.24 -26.04 4.33
CA ARG A 125 8.89 -25.28 5.40
C ARG A 125 7.99 -24.19 6.01
N LEU A 126 6.77 -24.02 5.51
CA LEU A 126 5.84 -22.99 6.00
C LEU A 126 5.58 -23.10 7.52
N PRO A 127 5.43 -24.29 8.14
CA PRO A 127 5.27 -24.38 9.59
C PRO A 127 6.47 -23.85 10.39
N ASP A 128 7.69 -24.05 9.91
CA ASP A 128 8.90 -23.54 10.57
C ASP A 128 8.99 -22.02 10.46
N LEU A 129 8.68 -21.48 9.28
CA LEU A 129 8.64 -20.03 9.04
C LEU A 129 7.54 -19.35 9.86
N GLU A 130 6.36 -19.97 9.96
CA GLU A 130 5.26 -19.54 10.81
C GLU A 130 5.68 -19.49 12.28
N ASN A 131 6.31 -20.57 12.77
CA ASN A 131 6.85 -20.63 14.13
C ASN A 131 7.89 -19.53 14.39
N PHE A 132 8.75 -19.23 13.42
CA PHE A 132 9.69 -18.12 13.51
C PHE A 132 8.98 -16.76 13.62
N LEU A 133 7.97 -16.49 12.80
CA LEU A 133 7.21 -15.23 12.89
C LEU A 133 6.50 -15.08 14.24
N TYR A 134 6.09 -16.18 14.87
CA TYR A 134 5.50 -16.17 16.21
C TYR A 134 6.49 -15.83 17.34
N THR A 135 7.81 -15.82 17.10
CA THR A 135 8.79 -15.45 18.13
C THR A 135 8.97 -13.95 18.29
N ALA A 136 8.46 -13.13 17.37
CA ALA A 136 8.64 -11.68 17.42
C ALA A 136 7.96 -11.05 18.65
N ARG A 137 8.68 -10.14 19.33
CA ARG A 137 8.26 -9.43 20.56
C ARG A 137 8.51 -7.92 20.43
N PRO A 138 7.86 -7.08 21.26
CA PRO A 138 8.14 -5.65 21.31
C PRO A 138 9.61 -5.40 21.67
N THR A 139 10.19 -4.38 21.07
CA THR A 139 11.47 -3.80 21.46
C THR A 139 11.20 -2.58 22.34
N ASP A 140 11.37 -2.74 23.65
CA ASP A 140 11.09 -1.67 24.61
C ASP A 140 12.20 -0.64 24.65
N LEU A 141 11.83 0.65 24.66
CA LEU A 141 12.80 1.74 24.63
C LEU A 141 13.67 1.76 25.90
N TYR A 142 13.14 1.40 27.07
CA TYR A 142 13.91 1.40 28.31
C TYR A 142 15.04 0.37 28.25
N LEU A 143 14.75 -0.83 27.72
CA LEU A 143 15.76 -1.87 27.48
C LEU A 143 16.78 -1.42 26.44
N ALA A 144 16.32 -0.81 25.33
CA ALA A 144 17.20 -0.32 24.29
C ALA A 144 18.15 0.78 24.80
N ARG A 145 17.71 1.58 25.77
CA ARG A 145 18.52 2.62 26.45
C ARG A 145 19.38 2.08 27.60
N GLY A 146 19.24 0.81 27.98
CA GLY A 146 19.94 0.23 29.12
C GLY A 146 19.47 0.77 30.47
N LEU A 147 18.22 1.24 30.55
CA LEU A 147 17.59 1.66 31.80
C LEU A 147 17.19 0.45 32.64
N GLN A 148 17.16 0.63 33.96
CA GLN A 148 16.83 -0.46 34.89
C GLN A 148 15.42 -1.00 34.69
N ASP A 149 14.47 -0.10 34.49
CA ASP A 149 13.06 -0.42 34.38
C ASP A 149 12.30 0.67 33.62
N GLN A 150 10.99 0.47 33.55
CA GLN A 150 10.09 1.37 32.88
C GLN A 150 9.87 2.67 33.66
N GLU A 151 9.97 2.67 35.00
CA GLU A 151 9.83 3.88 35.82
C GLU A 151 10.97 4.86 35.55
N ALA A 152 12.19 4.35 35.37
CA ALA A 152 13.34 5.15 34.95
C ALA A 152 13.11 5.83 33.59
N LEU A 153 12.52 5.11 32.61
CA LEU A 153 12.15 5.71 31.32
C LEU A 153 11.04 6.75 31.47
N GLU A 154 10.01 6.47 32.28
CA GLU A 154 8.93 7.42 32.54
C GLU A 154 9.45 8.73 33.13
N LYS A 155 10.42 8.65 34.05
CA LYS A 155 11.08 9.83 34.61
C LYS A 155 11.80 10.64 33.53
N GLU A 156 12.64 10.02 32.70
CA GLU A 156 13.32 10.71 31.59
C GLU A 156 12.33 11.39 30.64
N LEU A 157 11.23 10.72 30.31
CA LEU A 157 10.22 11.26 29.42
C LEU A 157 9.46 12.42 30.06
N ASN A 158 9.17 12.36 31.36
CA ASN A 158 8.54 13.46 32.08
C ASN A 158 9.48 14.69 32.18
N ASP A 159 10.79 14.48 32.31
CA ASP A 159 11.77 15.57 32.29
C ASP A 159 11.81 16.28 30.91
N VAL A 160 11.58 15.53 29.82
CA VAL A 160 11.61 16.06 28.44
C VAL A 160 10.27 16.67 28.01
N PHE A 161 9.15 16.04 28.35
CA PHE A 161 7.81 16.38 27.84
C PHE A 161 6.92 17.08 28.87
N GLY A 162 7.38 17.20 30.12
CA GLY A 162 6.69 17.90 31.21
C GLY A 162 6.18 16.98 32.33
N THR A 163 5.81 17.58 33.46
CA THR A 163 5.34 16.86 34.65
C THR A 163 4.16 15.93 34.32
N ASP A 164 4.29 14.66 34.71
CA ASP A 164 3.31 13.58 34.46
C ASP A 164 2.97 13.36 32.98
N ALA A 165 3.87 13.69 32.06
CA ALA A 165 3.65 13.57 30.61
C ALA A 165 3.19 12.17 30.19
N VAL A 166 3.83 11.11 30.69
CA VAL A 166 3.46 9.73 30.34
C VAL A 166 2.02 9.41 30.78
N LYS A 167 1.68 9.73 32.04
CA LYS A 167 0.35 9.45 32.60
C LYS A 167 -0.75 10.25 31.89
N LYS A 168 -0.50 11.53 31.61
CA LYS A 168 -1.42 12.37 30.83
C LYS A 168 -1.58 11.85 29.40
N GLY A 169 -0.48 11.40 28.79
CA GLY A 169 -0.47 10.82 27.45
C GLY A 169 -1.26 9.52 27.37
N GLU A 170 -1.18 8.67 28.38
CA GLU A 170 -1.97 7.45 28.49
C GLU A 170 -3.47 7.76 28.52
N MET A 171 -3.88 8.77 29.31
CA MET A 171 -5.28 9.20 29.38
C MET A 171 -5.79 9.70 28.01
N LEU A 172 -4.98 10.51 27.31
CA LEU A 172 -5.30 10.98 25.96
C LEU A 172 -5.41 9.83 24.97
N PHE A 173 -4.48 8.88 25.02
CA PHE A 173 -4.48 7.70 24.15
C PHE A 173 -5.75 6.88 24.34
N ARG A 174 -6.18 6.64 25.58
CA ARG A 174 -7.43 5.95 25.88
C ARG A 174 -8.65 6.63 25.26
N GLN A 175 -8.70 7.96 25.34
CA GLN A 175 -9.84 8.74 24.85
C GLN A 175 -9.89 8.84 23.32
N LEU A 176 -8.74 8.94 22.66
CA LEU A 176 -8.67 9.33 21.24
C LEU A 176 -8.20 8.20 20.31
N CYS A 177 -7.29 7.35 20.77
CA CYS A 177 -6.53 6.43 19.93
C CYS A 177 -6.93 4.96 20.13
N ALA A 178 -7.27 4.58 21.37
CA ALA A 178 -7.49 3.19 21.76
C ALA A 178 -8.67 2.52 21.04
N ARG A 179 -9.65 3.29 20.54
CA ARG A 179 -10.76 2.73 19.75
C ARG A 179 -10.29 1.97 18.49
N CYS A 180 -9.15 2.38 17.93
CA CYS A 180 -8.49 1.70 16.83
C CYS A 180 -7.30 0.90 17.37
N HIS A 181 -6.41 1.53 18.13
CA HIS A 181 -5.14 0.95 18.55
C HIS A 181 -5.22 0.21 19.89
N SER A 182 -6.25 -0.60 20.08
CA SER A 182 -6.36 -1.49 21.23
C SER A 182 -7.22 -2.70 20.96
N TYR A 183 -6.73 -3.83 21.45
CA TYR A 183 -7.49 -5.07 21.55
C TYR A 183 -7.16 -5.76 22.90
N PRO A 184 -8.15 -6.32 23.62
CA PRO A 184 -9.59 -6.28 23.32
C PRO A 184 -10.15 -4.85 23.32
N LYS A 185 -11.23 -4.61 22.57
CA LYS A 185 -11.93 -3.32 22.56
C LYS A 185 -12.39 -2.98 23.97
N PHE A 186 -11.98 -1.83 24.48
CA PHE A 186 -12.31 -1.44 25.84
C PHE A 186 -13.76 -0.95 25.94
N PRO A 187 -14.56 -1.43 26.90
CA PRO A 187 -15.56 -0.56 27.51
C PRO A 187 -14.85 0.62 28.18
N SER A 188 -15.46 1.81 28.14
CA SER A 188 -14.91 3.08 28.63
C SER A 188 -14.54 3.12 30.13
N GLU A 189 -14.70 2.00 30.85
CA GLU A 189 -14.59 1.89 32.31
C GLU A 189 -13.38 1.07 32.81
N LEU A 190 -12.52 0.52 31.93
CA LEU A 190 -11.40 -0.36 32.36
C LEU A 190 -10.02 0.32 32.44
N ASN A 191 -9.45 0.35 33.65
CA ASN A 191 -8.04 0.63 33.95
C ASN A 191 -7.14 -0.58 33.60
N GLN A 192 -6.98 -0.92 32.31
CA GLN A 192 -6.05 -1.98 31.93
C GLN A 192 -4.66 -1.43 31.63
N ASP A 193 -3.62 -1.96 32.26
CA ASP A 193 -2.23 -1.65 31.92
C ASP A 193 -1.90 -2.13 30.49
N PHE A 194 -1.56 -1.18 29.61
CA PHE A 194 -1.17 -1.47 28.21
C PHE A 194 0.12 -2.29 28.09
N ARG A 195 0.92 -2.36 29.14
CA ARG A 195 2.17 -3.12 29.21
C ARG A 195 1.98 -4.51 29.82
N LYS A 196 0.77 -4.84 30.28
CA LYS A 196 0.48 -6.12 30.94
C LYS A 196 0.83 -7.30 30.05
N ILE A 197 1.71 -8.17 30.56
CA ILE A 197 2.07 -9.44 29.95
C ILE A 197 1.00 -10.48 30.25
N SER A 198 0.73 -11.35 29.28
CA SER A 198 -0.22 -12.45 29.43
C SER A 198 0.25 -13.42 30.51
N PRO A 199 -0.62 -13.82 31.45
CA PRO A 199 -0.30 -14.86 32.41
C PRO A 199 -0.38 -16.28 31.80
N SER A 200 -0.88 -16.41 30.57
CA SER A 200 -1.04 -17.70 29.90
C SER A 200 0.32 -18.29 29.49
N PRO A 201 0.63 -19.54 29.84
CA PRO A 201 1.85 -20.22 29.38
C PRO A 201 1.98 -20.25 27.84
N ALA A 202 0.85 -20.33 27.13
CA ALA A 202 0.82 -20.35 25.66
C ALA A 202 1.21 -18.98 25.03
N LEU A 203 1.04 -17.89 25.78
CA LEU A 203 1.35 -16.52 25.39
C LEU A 203 2.42 -15.91 26.31
N LYS A 204 3.36 -16.72 26.79
CA LYS A 204 4.44 -16.25 27.66
C LYS A 204 5.19 -15.08 27.01
N ASP A 205 5.45 -14.04 27.81
CA ASP A 205 6.19 -12.83 27.43
C ASP A 205 5.53 -11.98 26.32
N ILE A 206 4.24 -12.21 26.05
CA ILE A 206 3.44 -11.44 25.09
C ILE A 206 2.55 -10.45 25.85
N ARG A 207 2.49 -9.20 25.40
CA ARG A 207 1.54 -8.22 25.93
C ARG A 207 0.11 -8.60 25.54
N GLU A 208 -0.80 -8.59 26.51
CA GLU A 208 -2.23 -8.83 26.27
C GLU A 208 -2.78 -7.81 25.28
N ASN A 209 -2.39 -6.54 25.44
CA ASN A 209 -2.69 -5.49 24.51
C ASN A 209 -1.55 -5.30 23.51
N TRP A 210 -1.84 -5.54 22.24
CA TRP A 210 -0.87 -5.39 21.16
C TRP A 210 -1.00 -4.06 20.39
N LEU A 211 -1.80 -3.13 20.91
CA LEU A 211 -1.99 -1.77 20.40
C LEU A 211 -2.45 -1.70 18.94
N GLY A 212 -3.32 -2.63 18.57
CA GLY A 212 -4.07 -2.66 17.32
C GLY A 212 -5.33 -3.49 17.50
N ASN A 213 -6.11 -3.70 16.43
CA ASN A 213 -7.31 -4.54 16.48
C ASN A 213 -7.53 -5.41 15.22
N ASP A 214 -6.76 -5.21 14.15
CA ASP A 214 -6.83 -5.91 12.86
C ASP A 214 -8.21 -5.84 12.18
N GLU A 215 -9.08 -4.94 12.64
CA GLU A 215 -10.40 -4.74 12.06
C GLU A 215 -10.32 -3.90 10.79
N LEU A 216 -11.30 -4.11 9.91
CA LEU A 216 -11.47 -3.30 8.71
C LEU A 216 -12.08 -1.94 9.06
N ILE A 217 -11.34 -0.88 8.75
CA ILE A 217 -11.75 0.51 8.92
C ILE A 217 -11.81 1.16 7.53
N PRO A 218 -12.92 1.83 7.15
CA PRO A 218 -12.99 2.56 5.89
C PRO A 218 -11.81 3.53 5.73
N ALA A 219 -11.09 3.46 4.61
CA ALA A 219 -9.95 4.34 4.37
C ALA A 219 -10.36 5.83 4.30
N SER A 220 -11.61 6.11 3.90
CA SER A 220 -12.23 7.44 3.96
C SER A 220 -12.35 7.97 5.41
N GLN A 221 -12.53 7.11 6.40
CA GLN A 221 -12.55 7.48 7.82
C GLN A 221 -11.14 7.69 8.40
N VAL A 222 -10.17 6.89 7.96
CA VAL A 222 -8.77 6.99 8.44
C VAL A 222 -8.13 8.29 7.95
N GLY A 223 -8.40 8.71 6.72
CA GLY A 223 -7.92 9.98 6.16
C GLY A 223 -6.48 9.97 5.64
N THR A 224 -5.77 8.84 5.71
CA THR A 224 -4.44 8.66 5.09
C THR A 224 -4.55 8.47 3.57
N HIS A 225 -3.44 8.64 2.83
CA HIS A 225 -3.34 8.42 1.37
C HIS A 225 -4.03 7.11 0.91
N TRP A 226 -5.21 7.23 0.28
CA TRP A 226 -6.15 6.11 0.12
C TRP A 226 -5.89 5.18 -1.06
N SER A 227 -4.99 5.51 -2.01
CA SER A 227 -4.71 4.64 -3.17
C SER A 227 -4.29 3.24 -2.75
N ARG A 228 -3.64 3.13 -1.58
CA ARG A 228 -3.27 1.87 -0.98
C ARG A 228 -4.53 1.02 -0.79
N ALA A 229 -5.63 1.52 -0.24
CA ALA A 229 -6.87 0.74 -0.07
C ALA A 229 -7.55 0.27 -1.37
N LEU A 230 -7.19 0.82 -2.53
CA LEU A 230 -7.83 0.54 -3.83
C LEU A 230 -7.18 -0.57 -4.65
N HIS A 231 -6.12 -1.20 -4.14
CA HIS A 231 -5.41 -2.26 -4.87
C HIS A 231 -6.33 -3.44 -5.23
N THR A 232 -6.18 -3.98 -6.44
CA THR A 232 -7.10 -4.97 -7.03
C THR A 232 -6.47 -6.35 -7.22
N ASN A 233 -5.22 -6.51 -6.85
CA ASN A 233 -4.38 -7.65 -7.15
C ASN A 233 -4.95 -9.02 -6.72
N HIS A 234 -5.83 -9.03 -5.72
CA HIS A 234 -6.46 -10.21 -5.12
C HIS A 234 -7.93 -10.40 -5.54
N MET A 235 -8.46 -9.50 -6.38
CA MET A 235 -9.83 -9.56 -6.88
C MET A 235 -9.98 -10.69 -7.91
N THR A 236 -11.23 -11.10 -8.14
CA THR A 236 -11.53 -12.08 -9.18
C THR A 236 -11.03 -11.61 -10.55
N GLY A 237 -10.36 -12.49 -11.28
CA GLY A 237 -9.72 -12.21 -12.56
C GLY A 237 -8.31 -11.63 -12.46
N HIS A 238 -7.80 -11.36 -11.25
CA HIS A 238 -6.48 -10.76 -11.05
C HIS A 238 -5.44 -11.79 -10.59
N VAL A 239 -4.16 -11.43 -10.75
CA VAL A 239 -3.04 -12.36 -10.62
C VAL A 239 -2.99 -13.07 -9.27
N TRP A 240 -3.37 -12.42 -8.16
CA TRP A 240 -3.36 -13.02 -6.82
C TRP A 240 -4.75 -13.44 -6.32
N GLU A 241 -5.71 -13.74 -7.21
CA GLU A 241 -7.08 -14.15 -6.85
C GLU A 241 -7.10 -15.27 -5.79
N GLU A 242 -6.30 -16.33 -5.96
CA GLU A 242 -6.27 -17.45 -5.01
C GLU A 242 -5.59 -17.12 -3.66
N PHE A 243 -5.12 -15.89 -3.47
CA PHE A 243 -4.50 -15.39 -2.23
C PHE A 243 -5.40 -14.49 -1.38
N SER A 244 -6.72 -14.55 -1.55
CA SER A 244 -7.67 -13.84 -0.68
C SER A 244 -8.94 -14.67 -0.47
N ALA A 245 -9.58 -14.50 0.68
CA ALA A 245 -10.84 -15.15 1.01
C ALA A 245 -11.96 -14.71 0.06
N ASP A 246 -12.93 -15.60 -0.13
CA ASP A 246 -14.10 -15.32 -0.96
C ASP A 246 -14.98 -14.23 -0.34
N SER A 247 -15.20 -14.32 0.98
CA SER A 247 -15.99 -13.34 1.74
C SER A 247 -15.34 -11.96 1.78
N VAL A 248 -14.01 -11.87 1.90
CA VAL A 248 -13.29 -10.58 1.79
C VAL A 248 -13.56 -9.94 0.42
N ARG A 249 -13.45 -10.69 -0.69
CA ARG A 249 -13.76 -10.14 -2.02
C ARG A 249 -15.22 -9.70 -2.17
N GLN A 250 -16.14 -10.39 -1.51
CA GLN A 250 -17.59 -10.14 -1.59
C GLN A 250 -18.07 -9.03 -0.64
N GLN A 251 -17.21 -8.57 0.26
CA GLN A 251 -17.55 -7.50 1.20
C GLN A 251 -18.00 -6.24 0.46
N SER A 252 -19.04 -5.59 0.97
CA SER A 252 -19.52 -4.33 0.41
C SER A 252 -18.45 -3.25 0.53
N PRO A 253 -18.28 -2.38 -0.49
CA PRO A 253 -17.36 -1.26 -0.40
C PRO A 253 -17.83 -0.24 0.66
N PRO A 254 -16.92 0.59 1.20
CA PRO A 254 -17.29 1.68 2.09
C PRO A 254 -18.15 2.72 1.35
N LEU A 255 -19.08 3.34 2.08
CA LEU A 255 -19.89 4.45 1.57
C LEU A 255 -19.02 5.69 1.31
N ASP A 256 -19.45 6.52 0.35
CA ASP A 256 -18.88 7.84 0.04
C ASP A 256 -17.35 7.85 -0.16
N PHE A 257 -16.83 6.85 -0.87
CA PHE A 257 -15.41 6.78 -1.18
C PHE A 257 -15.01 7.77 -2.31
N PRO A 258 -13.85 8.46 -2.22
CA PRO A 258 -13.47 9.47 -3.22
C PRO A 258 -13.36 8.95 -4.66
N ASP A 259 -12.96 7.69 -4.85
CA ASP A 259 -12.72 7.05 -6.14
C ASP A 259 -13.56 5.75 -6.27
N PRO A 260 -13.78 5.22 -7.48
CA PRO A 260 -14.53 3.98 -7.67
C PRO A 260 -13.94 2.81 -6.88
N VAL A 261 -14.78 2.19 -6.07
CA VAL A 261 -14.43 1.07 -5.19
C VAL A 261 -15.49 -0.02 -5.32
N ASP A 262 -15.04 -1.26 -5.35
CA ASP A 262 -15.89 -2.46 -5.40
C ASP A 262 -15.25 -3.57 -4.56
N GLY A 263 -16.07 -4.56 -4.19
CA GLY A 263 -15.66 -5.66 -3.32
C GLY A 263 -15.03 -5.19 -2.01
N GLY A 264 -14.25 -6.06 -1.36
CA GLY A 264 -13.54 -5.76 -0.11
C GLY A 264 -12.40 -4.72 -0.19
N ARG A 265 -12.37 -3.90 -1.25
CA ARG A 265 -11.45 -2.75 -1.38
C ARG A 265 -11.98 -1.55 -0.59
N GLY A 266 -11.12 -0.55 -0.40
CA GLY A 266 -11.48 0.70 0.28
C GLY A 266 -11.35 0.66 1.81
N TYR A 267 -10.89 -0.46 2.37
CA TYR A 267 -10.63 -0.61 3.81
C TYR A 267 -9.13 -0.64 4.12
N TYR A 268 -8.81 -0.27 5.35
CA TYR A 268 -7.52 -0.53 5.97
C TYR A 268 -7.69 -1.44 7.18
N ARG A 269 -6.67 -2.25 7.43
CA ARG A 269 -6.42 -2.89 8.72
C ARG A 269 -5.46 -2.01 9.49
N ASN A 270 -5.75 -1.78 10.77
CA ASN A 270 -4.91 -0.90 11.55
C ASN A 270 -3.56 -1.55 11.88
N ILE A 271 -2.61 -0.71 12.32
CA ILE A 271 -1.26 -1.14 12.67
C ILE A 271 -1.15 -1.31 14.18
N SER A 272 -0.33 -2.28 14.60
CA SER A 272 0.17 -2.33 15.98
C SER A 272 1.06 -1.12 16.24
N LEU A 273 0.88 -0.45 17.38
CA LEU A 273 1.78 0.62 17.84
C LEU A 273 2.89 0.13 18.79
N LEU A 274 3.03 -1.19 18.99
CA LEU A 274 4.12 -1.73 19.78
C LEU A 274 5.47 -1.32 19.19
N SER A 275 6.33 -0.75 20.04
CA SER A 275 7.65 -0.28 19.64
C SER A 275 7.61 0.76 18.52
N VAL A 276 6.56 1.58 18.46
CA VAL A 276 6.39 2.59 17.40
C VAL A 276 7.59 3.54 17.30
N TRP A 277 8.32 3.74 18.39
CA TRP A 277 9.58 4.50 18.43
C TRP A 277 10.66 3.96 17.47
N ALA A 278 10.68 2.67 17.18
CA ALA A 278 11.67 2.04 16.32
C ALA A 278 11.28 2.04 14.83
N HIS A 279 10.02 2.38 14.52
CA HIS A 279 9.41 2.23 13.19
C HIS A 279 9.16 3.55 12.44
N ALA A 280 9.59 4.68 13.01
CA ALA A 280 9.51 5.97 12.34
C ALA A 280 10.45 6.05 11.11
N PRO A 281 10.08 6.78 10.04
CA PRO A 281 8.86 7.59 9.89
C PRO A 281 7.60 6.77 9.63
N PHE A 282 6.43 7.38 9.80
CA PHE A 282 5.15 6.67 9.85
C PHE A 282 4.39 6.63 8.53
N MET A 283 3.34 5.79 8.53
CA MET A 283 2.34 5.61 7.47
C MET A 283 2.93 5.06 6.16
N HIS A 284 2.20 5.23 5.06
CA HIS A 284 2.59 4.70 3.76
C HIS A 284 3.85 5.40 3.25
N ASN A 285 4.75 4.62 2.62
CA ASN A 285 6.03 5.09 2.09
C ASN A 285 6.92 5.84 3.11
N ASN A 286 6.71 5.64 4.41
CA ASN A 286 7.38 6.38 5.47
C ASN A 286 7.27 7.91 5.26
N ALA A 287 6.12 8.37 4.76
CA ALA A 287 5.96 9.75 4.32
C ALA A 287 5.72 10.73 5.48
N ILE A 288 5.23 10.27 6.63
CA ILE A 288 5.00 11.13 7.81
C ILE A 288 6.24 11.16 8.69
N GLY A 289 6.97 12.26 8.55
CA GLY A 289 8.21 12.55 9.25
C GLY A 289 9.22 13.17 8.29
N PRO A 290 10.44 13.46 8.79
CA PRO A 290 11.52 13.94 7.95
C PRO A 290 11.83 13.00 6.78
N GLU A 291 12.22 13.55 5.64
CA GLU A 291 12.74 12.74 4.54
C GLU A 291 14.10 12.16 4.91
N LEU A 292 14.31 10.86 4.70
CA LEU A 292 15.57 10.21 5.04
C LEU A 292 16.50 10.15 3.82
N CYS A 293 17.79 10.38 4.03
CA CYS A 293 18.82 10.20 3.01
C CYS A 293 20.14 9.71 3.60
N GLY A 294 21.11 9.46 2.72
CA GLY A 294 22.41 8.88 3.05
C GLY A 294 23.23 9.65 4.11
N ARG A 295 24.40 9.09 4.42
CA ARG A 295 25.21 9.25 5.65
C ARG A 295 25.44 10.66 6.22
N ASN A 296 25.24 11.72 5.45
CA ASN A 296 25.53 13.10 5.87
C ASN A 296 24.31 13.97 6.09
N GLY A 297 23.08 13.47 5.85
CA GLY A 297 21.85 14.25 6.12
C GLY A 297 21.80 15.58 5.39
N LYS A 298 22.42 15.60 4.21
CA LYS A 298 22.33 16.71 3.26
C LYS A 298 21.59 16.17 2.08
N THR A 299 20.60 16.93 1.60
CA THR A 299 20.02 16.65 0.30
C THR A 299 21.18 16.59 -0.69
N PRO A 300 21.34 15.48 -1.46
CA PRO A 300 22.43 15.36 -2.42
C PRO A 300 22.45 16.58 -3.32
N GLY A 301 23.41 17.47 -3.05
CA GLY A 301 23.51 18.74 -3.76
C GLY A 301 23.74 18.48 -5.24
N LYS A 302 23.46 19.47 -6.08
CA LYS A 302 23.90 19.41 -7.47
C LYS A 302 25.43 19.56 -7.52
N THR A 303 26.09 18.86 -8.44
CA THR A 303 27.45 19.17 -8.87
C THR A 303 27.45 20.56 -9.54
N ALA A 304 28.62 21.14 -9.78
CA ALA A 304 28.76 22.39 -10.53
C ALA A 304 28.10 22.33 -11.93
N ASN A 305 27.90 21.11 -12.46
CA ASN A 305 27.28 20.84 -13.76
C ASN A 305 25.78 20.50 -13.65
N GLY A 306 25.16 20.71 -12.49
CA GLY A 306 23.72 20.51 -12.29
C GLY A 306 23.29 19.05 -12.05
N THR A 307 24.22 18.09 -12.00
CA THR A 307 23.94 16.67 -11.76
C THR A 307 23.71 16.41 -10.26
N LEU A 308 22.71 15.63 -9.87
CA LEU A 308 22.54 15.27 -8.46
C LEU A 308 23.76 14.45 -7.99
N LYS A 309 24.35 14.80 -6.84
CA LYS A 309 25.51 14.09 -6.26
C LYS A 309 25.19 12.63 -5.90
N ASP A 310 23.91 12.34 -5.66
CA ASP A 310 23.37 10.99 -5.60
C ASP A 310 22.36 10.85 -6.75
N PRO A 311 22.67 10.05 -7.78
CA PRO A 311 21.79 9.90 -8.93
C PRO A 311 20.48 9.17 -8.59
N LEU A 312 20.35 8.54 -7.42
CA LEU A 312 19.16 7.77 -7.02
C LEU A 312 18.20 8.54 -6.11
N TYR A 313 18.67 9.54 -5.36
CA TYR A 313 17.81 10.31 -4.45
C TYR A 313 16.99 11.37 -5.17
N ARG A 314 15.70 11.50 -4.81
CA ARG A 314 14.81 12.58 -5.26
C ARG A 314 14.05 13.14 -4.07
N SER A 315 14.07 14.47 -3.94
CA SER A 315 13.24 15.12 -2.93
C SER A 315 11.76 14.94 -3.28
N PRO A 316 10.93 14.42 -2.36
CA PRO A 316 9.49 14.32 -2.57
C PRO A 316 8.76 15.63 -2.25
N TYR A 317 9.44 16.65 -1.72
CA TYR A 317 8.78 17.90 -1.31
C TYR A 317 8.30 18.69 -2.52
N VAL A 318 7.02 19.09 -2.48
CA VAL A 318 6.36 19.85 -3.55
C VAL A 318 5.62 21.06 -3.00
N THR A 319 5.42 22.04 -3.88
CA THR A 319 4.47 23.14 -3.65
C THR A 319 3.13 22.76 -4.26
N LEU A 320 2.07 22.80 -3.45
CA LEU A 320 0.71 22.61 -3.96
C LEU A 320 0.26 23.87 -4.73
N PRO A 321 -0.39 23.70 -5.89
CA PRO A 321 -0.86 24.82 -6.66
C PRO A 321 -2.11 25.46 -6.03
N SER A 322 -2.34 26.74 -6.34
CA SER A 322 -3.54 27.46 -5.88
C SER A 322 -4.83 27.00 -6.60
N GLN A 323 -4.71 26.35 -7.75
CA GLN A 323 -5.84 25.84 -8.54
C GLN A 323 -5.82 24.30 -8.52
N PRO A 324 -6.98 23.64 -8.29
CA PRO A 324 -7.07 22.18 -8.14
C PRO A 324 -6.81 21.39 -9.43
N ASP A 325 -6.80 22.04 -10.59
CA ASP A 325 -6.52 21.44 -11.90
C ASP A 325 -5.02 21.43 -12.26
N GLN A 326 -4.17 22.02 -11.42
CA GLN A 326 -2.72 22.04 -11.60
C GLN A 326 -2.05 20.90 -10.82
N ASP A 327 -0.89 20.47 -11.32
CA ASP A 327 -0.09 19.45 -10.63
C ASP A 327 0.86 20.11 -9.61
N PRO A 328 1.13 19.44 -8.48
CA PRO A 328 2.19 19.86 -7.57
C PRO A 328 3.51 19.98 -8.32
N LEU A 329 4.26 21.03 -8.00
CA LEU A 329 5.57 21.27 -8.60
C LEU A 329 6.67 20.94 -7.60
N PRO A 330 7.81 20.37 -8.04
CA PRO A 330 8.97 20.19 -7.19
C PRO A 330 9.34 21.49 -6.47
N MET A 331 9.54 21.40 -5.15
CA MET A 331 9.94 22.57 -4.36
C MET A 331 11.35 23.02 -4.80
N PRO A 332 11.58 24.31 -5.12
CA PRO A 332 12.88 24.79 -5.61
C PRO A 332 14.03 24.61 -4.61
N ASP A 333 13.74 24.84 -3.33
CA ASP A 333 14.67 24.72 -2.21
C ASP A 333 14.03 23.86 -1.11
N PRO A 334 14.01 22.52 -1.29
CA PRO A 334 13.39 21.64 -0.31
C PRO A 334 14.24 21.56 0.97
N PRO A 335 13.63 21.24 2.12
CA PRO A 335 14.38 20.96 3.34
C PRO A 335 15.49 19.92 3.12
N ASP A 336 16.58 20.07 3.87
CA ASP A 336 17.59 19.02 3.94
C ASP A 336 16.98 17.72 4.47
N CYS A 337 17.26 16.62 3.77
CA CYS A 337 16.91 15.30 4.25
C CYS A 337 17.72 14.93 5.50
N TRP A 338 17.13 14.16 6.38
CA TRP A 338 17.75 13.67 7.59
C TRP A 338 18.70 12.51 7.32
N ALA A 339 19.89 12.57 7.92
CA ALA A 339 20.79 11.42 7.94
C ALA A 339 20.12 10.29 8.73
N PHE A 340 20.01 9.11 8.14
CA PHE A 340 19.53 7.97 8.91
C PHE A 340 20.59 7.54 9.94
N ASP A 341 20.27 7.74 11.21
CA ASP A 341 21.06 7.29 12.35
C ASP A 341 20.39 6.04 12.95
N PRO A 342 21.00 4.84 12.78
CA PRO A 342 20.40 3.58 13.22
C PRO A 342 20.50 3.36 14.74
N THR A 343 21.20 4.22 15.48
CA THR A 343 21.34 4.11 16.94
C THR A 343 20.00 4.32 17.66
N VAL A 344 19.92 3.93 18.93
CA VAL A 344 18.72 4.13 19.75
C VAL A 344 18.35 5.62 19.84
N GLU A 345 19.35 6.48 20.05
CA GLU A 345 19.12 7.93 20.11
C GLU A 345 18.69 8.50 18.75
N GLY A 346 19.34 8.08 17.66
CA GLY A 346 18.95 8.46 16.30
C GLY A 346 17.51 8.11 15.95
N ARG A 347 17.10 6.87 16.24
CA ARG A 347 15.73 6.38 16.05
C ARG A 347 14.73 7.10 16.93
N PHE A 348 15.06 7.33 18.21
CA PHE A 348 14.18 8.07 19.11
C PHE A 348 14.01 9.55 18.70
N LYS A 349 15.07 10.18 18.19
CA LYS A 349 14.98 11.52 17.59
C LYS A 349 14.07 11.53 16.36
N LEU A 350 14.21 10.53 15.48
CA LEU A 350 13.35 10.37 14.31
C LEU A 350 11.88 10.11 14.68
N PHE A 351 11.65 9.32 15.72
CA PHE A 351 10.33 9.09 16.30
C PHE A 351 9.67 10.40 16.74
N LYS A 352 10.36 11.23 17.53
CA LYS A 352 9.83 12.52 17.98
C LYS A 352 9.43 13.42 16.82
N ALA A 353 10.30 13.56 15.81
CA ALA A 353 10.00 14.39 14.63
C ALA A 353 8.84 13.81 13.78
N SER A 354 8.72 12.49 13.73
CA SER A 354 7.61 11.84 13.01
C SER A 354 6.30 11.94 13.77
N MET A 355 6.32 11.93 15.11
CA MET A 355 5.17 12.21 15.96
C MET A 355 4.69 13.66 15.82
N GLU A 356 5.62 14.62 15.79
CA GLU A 356 5.31 16.01 15.50
C GLU A 356 4.64 16.18 14.14
N ALA A 357 5.21 15.58 13.08
CA ALA A 357 4.60 15.59 11.75
C ALA A 357 3.23 14.88 11.71
N LEU A 358 3.03 13.83 12.50
CA LEU A 358 1.75 13.11 12.57
C LEU A 358 0.68 13.97 13.23
N LEU A 359 1.01 14.60 14.36
CA LEU A 359 0.08 15.35 15.20
C LEU A 359 -0.09 16.81 14.78
N SER A 360 0.79 17.37 13.94
CA SER A 360 0.71 18.75 13.43
C SER A 360 0.63 18.76 11.90
N PRO A 361 -0.51 18.33 11.33
CA PRO A 361 -0.63 18.14 9.90
C PRO A 361 -0.57 19.44 9.08
N ASP A 362 -0.90 20.57 9.71
CA ASP A 362 -0.81 21.93 9.20
C ASP A 362 0.64 22.41 8.99
N GLN A 363 1.59 21.83 9.70
CA GLN A 363 3.01 22.18 9.61
C GLN A 363 3.77 21.33 8.58
N ARG A 364 3.12 20.32 7.99
CA ARG A 364 3.78 19.45 7.03
C ARG A 364 3.93 20.12 5.67
N ILE A 365 5.12 19.98 5.09
CA ILE A 365 5.34 20.24 3.67
C ILE A 365 4.83 19.02 2.88
N PRO A 366 3.93 19.20 1.88
CA PRO A 366 3.41 18.11 1.08
C PRO A 366 4.50 17.30 0.39
N LYS A 367 4.36 15.96 0.43
CA LYS A 367 5.26 15.01 -0.25
C LYS A 367 4.52 14.33 -1.41
N VAL A 368 5.12 14.38 -2.59
CA VAL A 368 4.69 13.69 -3.83
C VAL A 368 5.94 13.30 -4.59
N ILE A 369 6.14 12.03 -4.93
CA ILE A 369 7.32 11.61 -5.70
C ILE A 369 7.20 12.04 -7.17
N PRO A 370 8.07 12.93 -7.68
CA PRO A 370 8.05 13.34 -9.08
C PRO A 370 8.87 12.40 -9.97
N LEU A 371 8.56 12.36 -11.27
CA LEU A 371 9.43 11.81 -12.29
C LEU A 371 10.76 12.55 -12.30
N ASP A 372 11.85 11.84 -12.49
CA ASP A 372 13.20 12.40 -12.49
C ASP A 372 13.73 12.78 -13.87
N GLN A 373 13.11 12.24 -14.89
CA GLN A 373 13.35 12.50 -16.29
C GLN A 373 12.05 12.48 -17.07
N ASP A 374 12.16 12.89 -18.32
CA ASP A 374 11.10 12.77 -19.30
C ASP A 374 10.84 11.29 -19.61
N ILE A 375 9.62 10.81 -19.39
CA ILE A 375 9.22 9.42 -19.65
C ILE A 375 8.38 9.35 -20.94
N PRO A 376 8.90 8.75 -22.03
CA PRO A 376 8.10 8.52 -23.22
C PRO A 376 7.06 7.43 -22.94
N LEU A 377 5.79 7.76 -23.14
CA LEU A 377 4.68 6.82 -23.17
C LEU A 377 4.14 6.73 -24.61
N PRO A 378 4.16 5.54 -25.24
CA PRO A 378 3.42 5.34 -26.47
C PRO A 378 1.93 5.46 -26.15
N ILE A 379 1.25 6.50 -26.61
CA ILE A 379 -0.21 6.66 -26.49
C ILE A 379 -0.92 5.73 -27.47
N LEU A 380 -0.33 5.53 -28.64
CA LEU A 380 -0.75 4.53 -29.61
C LEU A 380 0.52 3.74 -29.98
N PRO A 381 0.73 2.52 -29.45
CA PRO A 381 1.80 1.65 -29.96
C PRO A 381 1.52 1.36 -31.44
N LYS A 382 2.48 0.78 -32.18
CA LYS A 382 2.32 0.39 -33.59
C LYS A 382 1.15 -0.61 -33.74
N VAL A 383 -0.06 -0.10 -33.72
CA VAL A 383 -1.29 -0.79 -34.06
C VAL A 383 -1.52 -0.41 -35.51
N ASP A 384 -1.84 -1.38 -36.34
CA ASP A 384 -2.37 -1.06 -37.66
C ASP A 384 -3.77 -0.45 -37.44
N ILE A 385 -3.82 0.86 -37.15
CA ILE A 385 -5.07 1.59 -36.89
C ILE A 385 -5.97 1.50 -38.13
N LYS A 386 -5.40 1.34 -39.33
CA LYS A 386 -6.18 1.07 -40.55
C LYS A 386 -6.88 -0.28 -40.46
N LEU A 387 -6.23 -1.31 -39.92
CA LEU A 387 -6.85 -2.62 -39.64
C LEU A 387 -7.95 -2.52 -38.57
N ALA A 388 -7.75 -1.73 -37.51
CA ALA A 388 -8.73 -1.59 -36.42
C ALA A 388 -9.96 -0.74 -36.78
N LEU A 389 -9.76 0.32 -37.56
CA LEU A 389 -10.81 1.25 -37.98
C LEU A 389 -11.48 0.82 -39.30
N ASN A 390 -10.86 -0.05 -40.10
CA ASN A 390 -11.29 -0.41 -41.46
C ASN A 390 -11.51 0.82 -42.37
N GLN A 391 -10.80 1.91 -42.09
CA GLN A 391 -10.83 3.21 -42.77
C GLN A 391 -9.52 3.97 -42.53
N SER A 392 -9.31 5.08 -43.24
CA SER A 392 -8.17 5.97 -43.01
C SER A 392 -8.25 6.60 -41.61
N SER A 393 -7.22 6.40 -40.79
CA SER A 393 -7.10 7.04 -39.48
C SER A 393 -6.67 8.50 -39.61
N PRO A 394 -7.28 9.43 -38.86
CA PRO A 394 -6.76 10.79 -38.72
C PRO A 394 -5.44 10.85 -37.93
N LEU A 395 -5.08 9.79 -37.20
CA LEU A 395 -3.86 9.70 -36.37
C LEU A 395 -2.80 8.77 -37.00
N PRO A 396 -1.50 9.00 -36.74
CA PRO A 396 -0.42 8.15 -37.25
C PRO A 396 -0.49 6.72 -36.68
N GLU A 397 0.12 5.76 -37.38
CA GLU A 397 0.18 4.33 -37.00
C GLU A 397 0.85 4.06 -35.64
N SER A 398 1.66 5.01 -35.16
CA SER A 398 2.15 5.02 -33.78
C SER A 398 2.29 6.45 -33.29
N LEU A 399 2.05 6.65 -32.00
CA LEU A 399 2.10 7.95 -31.35
C LEU A 399 2.75 7.79 -29.98
N THR A 400 3.91 8.42 -29.78
CA THR A 400 4.58 8.51 -28.48
C THR A 400 4.59 9.93 -27.99
N ARG A 401 4.29 10.12 -26.69
CA ARG A 401 4.34 11.41 -25.99
C ARG A 401 5.14 11.29 -24.72
N SER A 402 5.86 12.35 -24.37
CA SER A 402 6.71 12.36 -23.18
C SER A 402 6.00 12.99 -21.99
N PHE A 403 6.05 12.33 -20.85
CA PHE A 403 5.70 12.93 -19.57
C PHE A 403 6.94 13.62 -19.00
N PRO A 404 6.98 14.96 -18.88
CA PRO A 404 8.13 15.67 -18.36
C PRO A 404 8.56 15.23 -16.97
N LYS A 405 9.87 15.35 -16.76
CA LYS A 405 10.48 15.46 -15.44
C LYS A 405 9.65 16.38 -14.53
N GLY A 406 9.47 15.98 -13.27
CA GLY A 406 8.66 16.70 -12.30
C GLY A 406 7.20 16.25 -12.24
N PHE A 407 6.72 15.48 -13.22
CA PHE A 407 5.34 14.98 -13.21
C PHE A 407 5.09 14.01 -12.04
N PRO A 408 3.94 14.06 -11.33
CA PRO A 408 3.68 13.14 -10.23
C PRO A 408 3.64 11.67 -10.67
N THR A 409 4.52 10.83 -10.09
CA THR A 409 4.62 9.40 -10.43
C THR A 409 3.33 8.65 -10.12
N ALA A 410 2.64 9.00 -9.03
CA ALA A 410 1.37 8.40 -8.66
C ALA A 410 0.29 8.55 -9.74
N LYS A 411 0.26 9.67 -10.47
CA LYS A 411 -0.70 9.86 -11.58
C LYS A 411 -0.40 8.94 -12.75
N LEU A 412 0.88 8.73 -13.07
CA LEU A 412 1.28 7.79 -14.12
C LEU A 412 1.00 6.34 -13.71
N GLY A 413 1.38 5.96 -12.47
CA GLY A 413 1.19 4.60 -11.95
C GLY A 413 -0.27 4.19 -11.78
N ASN A 414 -1.18 5.14 -11.55
CA ASN A 414 -2.62 4.90 -11.48
C ASN A 414 -3.35 5.10 -12.81
N PHE A 415 -2.65 5.48 -13.89
CA PHE A 415 -3.29 5.76 -15.17
C PHE A 415 -3.80 4.48 -15.83
N ASN A 416 -5.12 4.37 -15.99
CA ASN A 416 -5.79 3.30 -16.71
C ASN A 416 -5.64 3.50 -18.23
N TYR A 417 -4.43 3.23 -18.69
CA TYR A 417 -3.99 3.44 -20.07
C TYR A 417 -4.87 2.71 -21.09
N LYS A 418 -5.24 1.44 -20.84
CA LYS A 418 -5.99 0.64 -21.81
C LYS A 418 -7.42 1.16 -21.99
N HIS A 419 -8.09 1.52 -20.92
CA HIS A 419 -9.42 2.14 -20.99
C HIS A 419 -9.36 3.49 -21.73
N PHE A 420 -8.32 4.29 -21.46
CA PHE A 420 -8.11 5.55 -22.17
C PHE A 420 -7.91 5.35 -23.69
N VAL A 421 -7.06 4.39 -24.09
CA VAL A 421 -6.83 4.07 -25.50
C VAL A 421 -8.07 3.48 -26.15
N GLN A 422 -8.82 2.63 -25.45
CA GLN A 422 -10.08 2.07 -25.95
C GLN A 422 -11.08 3.19 -26.29
N ASP A 423 -11.29 4.14 -25.39
CA ASP A 423 -12.21 5.26 -25.63
C ASP A 423 -11.73 6.19 -26.76
N LEU A 424 -10.41 6.38 -26.88
CA LEU A 424 -9.82 7.07 -28.04
C LEU A 424 -10.13 6.32 -29.34
N LEU A 425 -9.96 5.00 -29.39
CA LEU A 425 -10.25 4.19 -30.57
C LEU A 425 -11.75 4.16 -30.91
N ILE A 426 -12.64 4.08 -29.91
CA ILE A 426 -14.09 4.19 -30.11
C ILE A 426 -14.42 5.56 -30.71
N THR A 427 -13.80 6.64 -30.22
CA THR A 427 -14.01 7.99 -30.76
C THR A 427 -13.66 8.08 -32.26
N LEU A 428 -12.63 7.36 -32.69
CA LEU A 428 -12.19 7.32 -34.08
C LEU A 428 -13.05 6.42 -34.97
N LYS A 429 -13.61 5.34 -34.41
CA LYS A 429 -14.36 4.30 -35.16
C LYS A 429 -15.86 4.55 -35.20
N ASP A 430 -16.43 4.90 -34.05
CA ASP A 430 -17.86 5.06 -33.81
C ASP A 430 -18.10 6.24 -32.85
N PRO A 431 -18.00 7.50 -33.35
CA PRO A 431 -18.21 8.68 -32.53
C PRO A 431 -19.65 8.87 -32.05
N ALA A 432 -20.59 8.01 -32.48
CA ALA A 432 -21.97 7.94 -32.02
C ALA A 432 -22.18 6.87 -30.93
N SER A 433 -21.12 6.13 -30.57
CA SER A 433 -21.20 5.07 -29.57
C SER A 433 -21.76 5.58 -28.23
N PRO A 434 -22.76 4.91 -27.64
CA PRO A 434 -23.29 5.28 -26.34
C PRO A 434 -22.26 5.13 -25.21
N ILE A 435 -21.20 4.33 -25.42
CA ILE A 435 -20.15 4.06 -24.42
C ILE A 435 -19.40 5.32 -24.03
N ILE A 436 -19.11 6.19 -25.02
CA ILE A 436 -18.29 7.40 -24.85
C ILE A 436 -19.10 8.70 -25.01
N HIS A 437 -20.43 8.61 -25.14
CA HIS A 437 -21.29 9.76 -25.44
C HIS A 437 -21.08 10.93 -24.48
N ASP A 438 -20.87 10.66 -23.20
CA ASP A 438 -20.67 11.67 -22.14
C ASP A 438 -19.28 12.34 -22.16
N ARG A 439 -18.34 11.78 -22.95
CA ARG A 439 -16.93 12.21 -23.01
C ARG A 439 -16.37 12.35 -24.43
N ILE A 440 -17.23 12.26 -25.43
CA ILE A 440 -16.87 12.31 -26.85
C ILE A 440 -16.24 13.65 -27.24
N SER A 441 -16.67 14.75 -26.63
CA SER A 441 -16.15 16.09 -26.94
C SER A 441 -14.69 16.22 -26.51
N GLU A 442 -14.32 15.70 -25.33
CA GLU A 442 -12.95 15.69 -24.84
C GLU A 442 -12.03 14.88 -25.76
N PHE A 443 -12.46 13.69 -26.19
CA PHE A 443 -11.65 12.89 -27.10
C PHE A 443 -11.57 13.47 -28.52
N ARG A 444 -12.62 14.14 -29.02
CA ARG A 444 -12.53 14.87 -30.30
C ARG A 444 -11.52 15.99 -30.24
N ASP A 445 -11.48 16.75 -29.15
CA ASP A 445 -10.48 17.80 -28.96
C ASP A 445 -9.07 17.23 -28.76
N LEU A 446 -8.96 16.08 -28.09
CA LEU A 446 -7.71 15.33 -28.02
C LEU A 446 -7.23 14.94 -29.41
N VAL A 447 -8.06 14.32 -30.24
CA VAL A 447 -7.71 13.90 -31.61
C VAL A 447 -7.18 15.09 -32.41
N LYS A 448 -7.85 16.24 -32.40
CA LYS A 448 -7.36 17.45 -33.10
C LYS A 448 -5.94 17.84 -32.68
N ILE A 449 -5.68 17.85 -31.37
CA ILE A 449 -4.34 18.19 -30.85
C ILE A 449 -3.30 17.12 -31.22
N LEU A 450 -3.68 15.85 -31.20
CA LEU A 450 -2.79 14.77 -31.62
C LEU A 450 -2.46 14.86 -33.14
N GLN A 451 -3.35 15.42 -33.96
CA GLN A 451 -3.13 15.68 -35.40
C GLN A 451 -2.22 16.87 -35.66
N GLU A 452 -2.41 17.97 -34.92
CA GLU A 452 -1.70 19.23 -35.11
C GLU A 452 -0.26 19.20 -34.58
N ASP A 453 0.04 18.33 -33.61
CA ASP A 453 1.32 18.33 -32.90
C ASP A 453 2.27 17.24 -33.41
N SER A 454 3.28 17.65 -34.19
CA SER A 454 4.42 16.81 -34.58
C SER A 454 5.54 16.77 -33.53
N GLY A 455 5.43 17.55 -32.46
CA GLY A 455 6.40 17.64 -31.35
C GLY A 455 6.00 16.85 -30.10
N PRO A 456 6.81 16.91 -29.02
CA PRO A 456 6.41 16.39 -27.73
C PRO A 456 5.21 17.21 -27.23
N ILE A 457 4.04 16.57 -27.14
CA ILE A 457 2.89 17.23 -26.51
C ILE A 457 3.30 17.59 -25.09
N THR A 458 3.33 18.90 -24.82
CA THR A 458 3.51 19.38 -23.47
C THR A 458 2.32 18.88 -22.67
N ILE A 459 2.55 18.19 -21.54
CA ILE A 459 1.48 17.77 -20.63
C ILE A 459 0.47 18.90 -20.36
N GLN A 460 0.92 20.16 -20.34
CA GLN A 460 0.06 21.34 -20.21
C GLN A 460 -1.09 21.40 -21.23
N ARG A 461 -0.89 20.96 -22.48
CA ARG A 461 -1.94 20.87 -23.51
C ARG A 461 -2.93 19.73 -23.21
N ILE A 462 -2.45 18.53 -22.85
CA ILE A 462 -3.31 17.40 -22.46
C ILE A 462 -4.13 17.76 -21.21
N ARG A 463 -3.52 18.41 -20.22
CA ARG A 463 -4.19 18.93 -19.02
C ARG A 463 -5.35 19.87 -19.38
N LYS A 464 -5.13 20.79 -20.32
CA LYS A 464 -6.15 21.76 -20.79
C LYS A 464 -7.33 21.09 -21.49
N ILE A 465 -7.10 19.99 -22.21
CA ILE A 465 -8.16 19.20 -22.89
C ILE A 465 -9.07 18.55 -21.85
N PHE A 466 -8.45 17.84 -20.90
CA PHE A 466 -9.22 17.06 -19.95
C PHE A 466 -9.77 17.89 -18.79
N LYS A 467 -9.30 19.14 -18.55
CA LYS A 467 -9.85 20.06 -17.52
C LYS A 467 -10.11 19.39 -16.15
N GLY A 468 -9.22 18.49 -15.71
CA GLY A 468 -9.39 17.70 -14.48
C GLY A 468 -10.22 16.41 -14.61
N LYS A 469 -10.87 16.14 -15.75
CA LYS A 469 -11.63 14.91 -16.06
C LYS A 469 -10.77 13.68 -16.32
N LEU A 470 -9.45 13.84 -16.42
CA LEU A 470 -8.50 12.72 -16.51
C LEU A 470 -8.60 11.80 -15.28
N ARG A 471 -9.14 12.30 -14.16
CA ARG A 471 -9.44 11.54 -12.95
C ARG A 471 -10.24 10.26 -13.22
N ARG A 472 -11.11 10.23 -14.25
CA ARG A 472 -11.89 9.04 -14.63
C ARG A 472 -11.02 7.89 -15.14
N TYR A 473 -9.81 8.20 -15.60
CA TYR A 473 -8.80 7.22 -16.03
C TYR A 473 -7.72 7.01 -14.96
N LEU A 474 -7.99 7.37 -13.71
CA LEU A 474 -7.11 7.03 -12.60
C LEU A 474 -7.79 5.98 -11.72
N THR A 475 -7.07 4.91 -11.40
CA THR A 475 -7.52 3.95 -10.38
C THR A 475 -7.58 4.60 -8.99
N SER A 476 -6.75 5.61 -8.75
CA SER A 476 -6.83 6.45 -7.57
C SER A 476 -6.41 7.88 -7.89
N SER A 477 -7.12 8.84 -7.31
CA SER A 477 -6.79 10.26 -7.41
C SER A 477 -5.99 10.79 -6.22
N ALA A 478 -5.67 9.97 -5.20
CA ALA A 478 -4.85 10.42 -4.09
C ALA A 478 -3.45 10.79 -4.59
N LEU A 479 -2.90 11.89 -4.06
CA LEU A 479 -1.67 12.47 -4.60
C LEU A 479 -0.63 12.74 -3.52
N VAL A 480 -1.04 13.32 -2.39
CA VAL A 480 -0.13 13.74 -1.32
C VAL A 480 0.11 12.57 -0.36
N GLU A 481 1.33 12.05 -0.36
CA GLU A 481 1.69 10.80 0.32
C GLU A 481 1.70 10.94 1.85
N ASN A 482 1.94 12.15 2.36
CA ASN A 482 2.02 12.45 3.79
C ASN A 482 0.76 13.15 4.35
N GLU A 483 -0.42 12.98 3.74
CA GLU A 483 -1.68 13.55 4.29
C GLU A 483 -2.04 13.00 5.68
N GLY A 484 -1.73 11.73 5.96
CA GLY A 484 -1.95 11.12 7.27
C GLY A 484 -3.39 11.17 7.79
N HIS A 485 -3.65 10.53 8.93
CA HIS A 485 -4.92 10.74 9.62
C HIS A 485 -4.92 12.07 10.37
N ARG A 486 -6.11 12.59 10.69
CA ARG A 486 -6.31 13.86 11.42
C ARG A 486 -6.48 13.69 12.94
N PHE A 487 -6.48 12.45 13.44
CA PHE A 487 -6.61 12.19 14.88
C PHE A 487 -5.44 12.81 15.66
N GLY A 488 -5.77 13.61 16.68
CA GLY A 488 -4.80 14.31 17.51
C GLY A 488 -4.40 15.70 17.00
N GLU A 489 -4.90 16.17 15.85
CA GLU A 489 -4.50 17.47 15.29
C GLU A 489 -4.91 18.66 16.16
N THR A 490 -6.05 18.55 16.86
CA THR A 490 -6.63 19.59 17.71
C THR A 490 -6.02 19.64 19.11
N LEU A 491 -5.12 18.71 19.45
CA LEU A 491 -4.41 18.71 20.73
C LEU A 491 -3.53 19.96 20.84
N SER A 492 -3.41 20.50 22.05
CA SER A 492 -2.40 21.53 22.35
C SER A 492 -0.98 20.97 22.18
N LEU A 493 0.01 21.86 22.04
CA LEU A 493 1.41 21.46 21.90
C LEU A 493 1.88 20.55 23.06
N ALA A 494 1.44 20.85 24.29
CA ALA A 494 1.76 20.04 25.47
C ALA A 494 1.12 18.65 25.39
N GLU A 495 -0.15 18.56 25.00
CA GLU A 495 -0.86 17.27 24.86
C GLU A 495 -0.26 16.40 23.75
N LYS A 496 0.21 16.99 22.64
CA LYS A 496 0.97 16.26 21.62
C LYS A 496 2.27 15.68 22.19
N GLY A 497 2.95 16.44 23.05
CA GLY A 497 4.12 15.98 23.79
C GLY A 497 3.81 14.83 24.76
N TYR A 498 2.72 14.93 25.52
CA TYR A 498 2.28 13.87 26.44
C TYR A 498 1.98 12.57 25.70
N LEU A 499 1.23 12.63 24.60
CA LEU A 499 0.93 11.45 23.78
C LEU A 499 2.21 10.82 23.20
N THR A 500 3.16 11.65 22.77
CA THR A 500 4.49 11.21 22.30
C THR A 500 5.28 10.50 23.40
N ALA A 501 5.27 11.05 24.62
CA ALA A 501 5.90 10.44 25.78
C ALA A 501 5.30 9.07 26.09
N PHE A 502 3.97 8.98 26.16
CA PHE A 502 3.29 7.71 26.43
C PHE A 502 3.60 6.66 25.36
N LEU A 503 3.49 7.00 24.08
CA LEU A 503 3.78 6.05 22.99
C LEU A 503 5.24 5.58 22.95
N ALA A 504 6.18 6.34 23.53
CA ALA A 504 7.57 5.89 23.69
C ALA A 504 7.75 4.80 24.76
N THR A 505 6.76 4.61 25.63
CA THR A 505 6.75 3.55 26.66
C THR A 505 6.22 2.20 26.15
N LEU A 506 5.72 2.19 24.90
CA LEU A 506 5.05 1.05 24.26
C LEU A 506 5.92 0.48 23.13
#